data_AF-A0A6A4HJH2-F1
#
_entry.id   AF-A0A6A4HJH2-F1
#
_cell.length_a   1.000
_cell.length_b   1.000
_cell.length_c   1.000
_cell.angle_alpha   90.00
_cell.angle_beta   90.00
_cell.angle_gamma   90.00
#
_symmetry.space_group_name_H-M   'P 1'
#
loop_
_entity.id
_entity.type
_entity.pdbx_description
1 polymer ?
#
loop_
_entity_poly.entity_id
_entity_poly.type
_entity_poly.pdbx_seq_one_letter_code
_entity_poly.pdbx_strand_id
1 'polypeptide(L)' 'MEHEESFEEREWIWADSAYPLQTWVVTPYKKPEHYEPDNLVFNKQVSNLCICSEHAIGFLKGHFHSLKNLRLTIMDMDSH' A
#
# COMPACT_ATOMS: atom_id res chain seq x y z
N MET A 1 7.53 10.73 10.54
CA MET A 1 8.24 9.88 9.58
C MET A 1 8.03 10.56 8.24
N GLU A 2 9.00 11.38 7.86
CA GLU A 2 8.95 12.26 6.69
C GLU A 2 9.20 11.40 5.45
N HIS A 3 8.15 11.05 4.70
CA HIS A 3 8.22 10.23 3.48
C HIS A 3 8.46 11.05 2.20
N GLU A 4 8.72 12.35 2.33
CA GLU A 4 8.81 13.30 1.22
C GLU A 4 10.22 13.32 0.57
N GLU A 5 11.20 12.60 1.12
CA GLU A 5 12.60 12.67 0.68
C GLU A 5 12.95 11.89 -0.61
N SER A 6 12.03 11.12 -1.20
CA SER A 6 12.35 10.24 -2.34
C SER A 6 11.56 10.43 -3.63
N PHE A 7 10.64 11.40 -3.69
CA PHE A 7 9.85 11.69 -4.90
C PHE A 7 10.33 12.98 -5.53
N GLU A 8 10.49 13.00 -6.86
CA GLU A 8 10.76 14.22 -7.60
C GLU A 8 9.54 15.16 -7.59
N GLU A 9 9.75 16.44 -7.89
CA GLU A 9 8.66 17.40 -8.02
C GLU A 9 7.64 16.91 -9.05
N ARG A 10 6.42 16.57 -8.59
CA ARG A 10 5.26 16.05 -9.34
C ARG A 10 5.17 14.54 -9.50
N GLU A 11 6.02 13.77 -8.82
CA GLU A 11 5.78 12.34 -8.68
C GLU A 11 4.74 12.05 -7.60
N TRP A 12 3.95 11.00 -7.85
CA TRP A 12 2.95 10.53 -6.92
C TRP A 12 2.65 9.06 -7.21
N ILE A 13 2.12 8.37 -6.21
CA ILE A 13 1.72 6.97 -6.31
C ILE A 13 0.22 6.80 -6.10
N TRP A 14 -0.36 5.79 -6.73
CA TRP A 14 -1.68 5.31 -6.36
C TRP A 14 -1.56 4.37 -5.16
N ALA A 15 -2.45 4.56 -4.18
CA ALA A 15 -2.55 3.69 -3.02
C ALA A 15 -4.00 3.28 -2.76
N ASP A 16 -4.18 2.22 -1.98
CA ASP A 16 -5.51 1.83 -1.54
C ASP A 16 -6.11 2.84 -0.53
N SER A 17 -7.38 2.61 -0.18
CA SER A 17 -8.15 3.54 0.66
C SER A 17 -7.77 3.55 2.15
N ALA A 18 -6.89 2.64 2.59
CA ALA A 18 -6.34 2.61 3.96
C ALA A 18 -5.26 3.67 4.16
N TYR A 19 -4.62 4.15 3.08
CA TYR A 19 -3.69 5.27 3.15
C TYR A 19 -4.43 6.62 3.16
N PRO A 20 -3.87 7.64 3.82
CA PRO A 20 -4.40 9.00 3.72
C PRO A 20 -4.01 9.62 2.36
N LEU A 21 -4.89 10.46 1.83
CA LEU A 21 -4.59 11.31 0.68
C LEU A 21 -3.48 12.31 1.05
N GLN A 22 -2.43 12.39 0.23
CA GLN A 22 -1.28 13.28 0.42
C GLN A 22 -0.86 13.91 -0.90
N THR A 23 0.08 14.86 -0.87
CA THR A 23 0.64 15.51 -2.08
C THR A 23 1.27 14.50 -3.05
N TRP A 24 1.78 13.39 -2.54
CA TRP A 24 2.45 12.32 -3.29
C TRP A 24 1.67 10.98 -3.27
N VAL A 25 0.47 10.93 -2.67
CA VAL A 25 -0.38 9.71 -2.63
C VAL A 25 -1.79 10.03 -3.09
N VAL A 26 -2.23 9.35 -4.15
CA VAL A 26 -3.59 9.43 -4.67
C VAL A 26 -4.37 8.18 -4.28
N THR A 27 -5.48 8.37 -3.56
CA THR A 27 -6.34 7.29 -3.06
C THR A 27 -7.72 7.31 -3.71
N PRO A 28 -8.46 6.20 -3.75
CA PRO A 28 -9.85 6.16 -4.20
C PRO A 28 -10.76 7.14 -3.44
N TYR A 29 -11.76 7.67 -4.13
CA TYR A 29 -12.82 8.49 -3.52
C TYR A 29 -13.61 7.67 -2.50
N LYS A 30 -13.84 8.26 -1.32
CA LYS A 30 -14.70 7.71 -0.27
C LYS A 30 -16.14 8.23 -0.45
N LYS A 31 -17.07 7.77 0.39
CA LYS A 31 -18.46 8.25 0.35
C LYS A 31 -18.53 9.69 0.90
N PRO A 32 -19.39 10.55 0.32
CA PRO A 32 -20.35 10.27 -0.75
C PRO A 32 -19.80 10.34 -2.18
N GLU A 33 -18.62 10.92 -2.40
CA GLU A 33 -18.06 11.23 -3.73
C GLU A 33 -17.83 9.97 -4.58
N HIS A 34 -17.61 8.81 -3.95
CA HIS A 34 -17.56 7.50 -4.59
C HIS A 34 -18.72 7.24 -5.57
N TYR A 35 -19.90 7.82 -5.31
CA TYR A 35 -21.11 7.57 -6.08
C TYR A 35 -21.21 8.38 -7.37
N GLU A 36 -20.33 9.36 -7.57
CA GLU A 36 -20.25 10.07 -8.84
C GLU A 36 -19.76 9.12 -9.96
N PRO A 37 -20.37 9.14 -11.15
CA PRO A 37 -20.04 8.21 -12.23
C PRO A 37 -18.55 8.15 -12.58
N ASP A 38 -17.89 9.31 -12.67
CA ASP A 38 -16.47 9.41 -13.01
C ASP A 38 -15.58 8.86 -11.88
N ASN A 39 -15.96 9.10 -10.63
CA ASN A 39 -15.24 8.60 -9.46
C ASN A 39 -15.35 7.08 -9.35
N LEU A 40 -16.47 6.49 -9.78
CA LEU A 40 -16.65 5.05 -9.82
C LEU A 40 -15.73 4.40 -10.86
N VAL A 41 -15.56 5.04 -12.03
CA VAL A 41 -14.60 4.60 -13.06
C VAL A 41 -13.16 4.70 -12.53
N PHE A 42 -12.81 5.84 -11.92
CA PHE A 42 -11.50 6.05 -11.31
C PHE A 42 -11.20 5.01 -10.22
N ASN A 43 -12.11 4.84 -9.26
CA ASN A 43 -11.95 3.89 -8.16
C ASN A 43 -11.80 2.45 -8.65
N LYS A 44 -12.53 2.07 -9.72
CA LYS A 44 -12.38 0.76 -10.34
C LYS A 44 -10.98 0.55 -10.93
N GLN A 45 -10.42 1.57 -11.58
CA GLN A 45 -9.05 1.49 -12.12
C GLN A 45 -8.01 1.35 -11.01
N VAL A 46 -8.09 2.17 -9.96
CA VAL A 46 -7.18 2.08 -8.80
C VAL A 46 -7.31 0.72 -8.12
N SER A 47 -8.53 0.22 -7.93
CA SER A 47 -8.76 -1.11 -7.33
C SER A 47 -8.11 -2.23 -8.14
N ASN A 48 -8.22 -2.20 -9.47
CA ASN A 48 -7.57 -3.18 -10.34
C ASN A 48 -6.04 -3.15 -10.21
N LEU A 49 -5.45 -1.95 -10.10
CA LEU A 49 -4.01 -1.78 -9.90
C LEU A 49 -3.56 -2.38 -8.57
N CYS A 50 -4.28 -2.08 -7.48
CA CYS A 50 -3.99 -2.62 -6.15
C CYS A 50 -4.10 -4.16 -6.13
N ILE A 51 -5.12 -4.74 -6.76
CA ILE A 51 -5.28 -6.19 -6.87
C ILE A 51 -4.06 -6.84 -7.53
N CYS A 52 -3.53 -6.25 -8.61
CA CYS A 52 -2.31 -6.75 -9.24
C CYS A 52 -1.10 -6.70 -8.31
N SER A 53 -0.93 -5.59 -7.57
CA SER A 53 0.15 -5.44 -6.58
C SER A 53 0.03 -6.45 -5.45
N GLU A 54 -1.18 -6.64 -4.90
CA GLU A 54 -1.46 -7.62 -3.86
C GLU A 54 -1.18 -9.05 -4.32
N HIS A 55 -1.58 -9.40 -5.55
CA HIS A 55 -1.25 -10.70 -6.13
C HIS A 55 0.26 -10.88 -6.29
N ALA A 56 0.98 -9.86 -6.78
CA ALA A 56 2.44 -9.91 -6.91
C ALA A 56 3.12 -10.09 -5.55
N ILE A 57 2.71 -9.35 -4.52
CA ILE A 57 3.22 -9.48 -3.15
C ILE A 57 2.85 -10.85 -2.56
N GLY A 58 1.63 -11.33 -2.80
CA GLY A 58 1.17 -12.64 -2.38
C GLY A 58 2.00 -13.77 -2.99
N PHE A 59 2.29 -13.68 -4.29
CA PHE A 59 3.18 -14.59 -4.99
C PHE A 59 4.60 -14.53 -4.43
N LEU A 60 5.13 -13.33 -4.23
CA LEU A 60 6.46 -13.12 -3.68
C LEU A 60 6.60 -13.71 -2.27
N LYS A 61 5.61 -13.47 -1.39
CA LYS A 61 5.56 -14.09 -0.06
C LYS A 61 5.39 -15.60 -0.14
N GLY A 62 4.64 -16.11 -1.11
CA GLY A 62 4.48 -17.55 -1.36
C GLY A 62 5.80 -18.24 -1.70
N HIS A 63 6.59 -17.60 -2.56
CA HIS A 63 7.89 -18.09 -3.02
C HIS A 63 8.99 -17.92 -1.94
N PHE A 64 9.10 -16.73 -1.35
CA PHE A 64 10.12 -16.41 -0.36
C PHE A 64 9.54 -16.48 1.05
N HIS A 65 9.78 -17.62 1.71
CA HIS A 65 9.30 -17.85 3.07
C HIS A 65 9.84 -16.83 4.10
N SER A 66 11.01 -16.24 3.82
CA SER A 66 11.61 -15.16 4.61
C SER A 66 10.74 -13.89 4.66
N LEU A 67 9.86 -13.68 3.68
CA LEU A 67 8.96 -12.51 3.60
C LEU A 67 7.61 -12.73 4.30
N LYS A 68 7.32 -13.97 4.72
CA LYS A 68 6.05 -14.28 5.42
C LYS A 68 6.08 -13.81 6.86
N ASN A 69 7.18 -14.08 7.56
CA ASN A 69 7.38 -13.73 8.96
C ASN A 69 8.88 -13.48 9.21
N LEU A 70 9.19 -12.43 9.96
CA LEU A 70 10.53 -12.21 10.50
C LEU A 70 10.72 -13.17 11.69
N ARG A 71 11.44 -14.28 11.50
CA ARG A 71 11.74 -15.25 12.56
C ARG A 71 12.89 -14.74 13.45
N LEU A 72 12.65 -13.68 14.21
CA LEU A 72 13.58 -13.26 15.25
C LEU A 72 13.20 -13.95 16.56
N THR A 73 14.09 -14.80 17.05
CA THR A 73 14.09 -15.19 18.46
C THR A 73 14.73 -14.04 19.23
N ILE A 74 13.93 -13.28 19.98
CA ILE A 74 14.46 -12.33 20.96
C ILE A 74 15.06 -13.18 22.08
N MET A 75 16.37 -13.36 22.06
CA MET A 75 17.09 -13.94 23.19
C MET A 75 17.28 -12.82 24.22
N ASP A 76 16.54 -12.92 25.32
CA ASP A 76 16.77 -12.09 26.49
C ASP A 76 18.11 -12.48 27.12
N MET A 77 19.00 -11.51 27.36
CA MET A 77 20.33 -11.78 27.93
C MET A 77 20.29 -12.07 29.44
N ASP A 78 19.14 -11.93 30.10
CA ASP A 78 19.01 -12.02 31.56
C ASP A 78 18.39 -13.34 32.05
N SER A 79 18.36 -14.38 31.23
CA SER A 79 18.05 -15.74 31.70
C SER A 79 19.29 -16.39 32.34
N HIS A 80 19.60 -15.97 33.58
CA HIS A 80 20.52 -16.65 34.50
C HIS A 80 19.83 -17.82 35.21
#